data_AF-A0A8X6WRK1-F1
#
_entry.id   AF-A0A8X6WRK1-F1
#
_cell.length_a   1.000
_cell.length_b   1.000
_cell.length_c   1.000
_cell.angle_alpha   90.00
_cell.angle_beta   90.00
_cell.angle_gamma   90.00
#
_symmetry.space_group_name_H-M   'P 1'
#
loop_
_entity.id
_entity.type
_entity.pdbx_description
1 polymer ?
#
loop_
_entity_poly.entity_id
_entity_poly.type
_entity_poly.pdbx_seq_one_letter_code
_entity_poly.pdbx_strand_id
1 'polypeptide(L)'
;MWHHIPGTLNAADLLSRGCSGEHLLQGKWWEGPTWLLENEENCPKSEDELDEDLVNSEKRKTIVTTLTKTDEHVNWYFKYFSSIRKIVRMLTWIFIFYNKIRKIACDSSETLSVSELKNAEGSEGIV
;
A
#
# COMPACT_ATOMS: atom_id res chain seq x y z
N MET A 1 -20.03 24.51 13.79
CA MET A 1 -20.29 23.54 14.87
C MET A 1 -20.46 22.16 14.23
N TRP A 2 -20.31 21.04 14.92
CA TRP A 2 -20.64 19.72 14.36
C TRP A 2 -22.05 19.32 14.82
N HIS A 3 -22.92 18.93 13.89
CA HIS A 3 -24.28 18.46 14.16
C HIS A 3 -24.40 16.96 13.91
N HIS A 4 -25.15 16.25 14.76
CA HIS A 4 -25.51 14.86 14.51
C HIS A 4 -26.54 14.80 13.38
N ILE A 5 -26.34 13.88 12.43
CA ILE A 5 -27.28 13.63 11.33
C ILE A 5 -27.81 12.21 11.51
N PRO A 6 -29.14 12.01 11.62
CA PRO A 6 -29.73 10.68 11.67
C PRO A 6 -29.24 9.81 10.51
N GLY A 7 -28.98 8.51 10.77
CA GLY A 7 -28.45 7.59 9.77
C GLY A 7 -29.27 7.53 8.48
N THR A 8 -30.60 7.64 8.60
CA THR A 8 -31.55 7.69 7.46
C THR A 8 -31.36 8.90 6.53
N LEU A 9 -30.80 10.00 7.04
CA LEU A 9 -30.49 11.22 6.28
C LEU A 9 -29.00 11.30 5.90
N ASN A 10 -28.17 10.41 6.45
CA ASN A 10 -26.75 10.34 6.15
C ASN A 10 -26.51 9.42 4.95
N ALA A 11 -26.23 10.00 3.79
CA ALA A 11 -25.92 9.24 2.57
C ALA A 11 -24.72 8.27 2.74
N ALA A 12 -23.79 8.55 3.66
CA ALA A 12 -22.68 7.65 3.95
C ALA A 12 -23.08 6.40 4.74
N ASP A 13 -24.22 6.42 5.44
CA ASP A 13 -24.73 5.29 6.23
C ASP A 13 -25.07 4.07 5.35
N LEU A 14 -25.70 4.32 4.20
CA LEU A 14 -25.97 3.28 3.20
C LEU A 14 -24.69 2.54 2.77
N LEU A 15 -23.59 3.28 2.56
CA LEU A 15 -22.32 2.70 2.15
C LEU A 15 -21.60 1.99 3.30
N SER A 16 -21.58 2.58 4.50
CA SER A 16 -20.88 2.04 5.66
C SER A 16 -21.51 0.74 6.18
N ARG A 17 -22.84 0.61 6.06
CA ARG A 17 -23.59 -0.60 6.43
C ARG A 17 -23.39 -1.75 5.43
N GLY A 18 -22.95 -1.45 4.22
CA GLY A 18 -22.80 -2.43 3.15
C GLY A 18 -24.12 -2.60 2.42
N CYS A 19 -24.25 -1.89 1.30
CA CYS A 19 -25.41 -1.91 0.43
C CYS A 19 -25.08 -2.70 -0.86
N SER A 20 -26.09 -3.29 -1.51
CA SER A 20 -25.89 -3.97 -2.79
C SER A 20 -25.58 -2.96 -3.90
N GLY A 21 -24.84 -3.40 -4.93
CA GLY A 21 -24.52 -2.53 -6.07
C GLY A 21 -25.76 -1.97 -6.76
N GLU A 22 -26.82 -2.78 -6.90
CA GLU A 22 -28.09 -2.35 -7.51
C GLU A 22 -28.76 -1.23 -6.70
N HIS A 23 -28.77 -1.34 -5.38
CA HIS A 23 -29.40 -0.37 -4.50
C HIS A 23 -28.56 0.91 -4.40
N LEU A 24 -27.23 0.81 -4.53
CA LEU A 24 -26.35 1.97 -4.71
C LEU A 24 -26.57 2.70 -6.04
N LEU A 25 -26.86 1.99 -7.13
CA LEU A 25 -27.14 2.58 -8.44
C LEU A 25 -28.49 3.29 -8.49
N GLN A 26 -29.48 2.78 -7.74
CA GLN A 26 -30.80 3.41 -7.60
C GLN A 26 -30.75 4.65 -6.70
N GLY A 27 -29.83 4.68 -5.74
CA GLY A 27 -29.64 5.81 -4.83
C GLY A 27 -28.87 6.97 -5.46
N LYS A 28 -29.13 8.19 -4.98
CA LYS A 28 -28.39 9.42 -5.33
C LYS A 28 -27.38 9.79 -4.23
N TRP A 29 -26.66 8.80 -3.71
CA TRP A 29 -25.78 8.98 -2.55
C TRP A 29 -24.66 10.01 -2.79
N TRP A 30 -24.31 10.27 -4.06
CA TRP A 30 -23.33 11.28 -4.47
C TRP A 30 -23.89 12.70 -4.64
N GLU A 31 -25.21 12.88 -4.75
CA GLU A 31 -25.81 14.21 -4.89
C GLU A 31 -25.83 14.96 -3.55
N GLY A 32 -25.70 14.24 -2.44
CA GLY A 32 -25.86 14.77 -1.10
C GLY A 32 -27.33 15.08 -0.78
N PRO A 33 -27.66 15.26 0.51
CA PRO A 33 -29.01 15.60 0.90
C PRO A 33 -29.32 17.07 0.60
N THR A 34 -30.58 17.37 0.27
CA THR A 34 -31.01 18.71 -0.16
C THR A 34 -30.77 19.78 0.90
N TRP A 35 -30.93 19.44 2.18
CA TRP A 35 -30.71 20.37 3.30
C TRP A 35 -29.26 20.88 3.38
N LEU A 36 -28.29 20.17 2.79
CA LEU A 36 -26.89 20.62 2.76
C LEU A 36 -26.70 21.87 1.89
N LEU A 37 -27.61 22.10 0.95
CA LEU A 37 -27.63 23.28 0.09
C LEU A 37 -28.46 24.42 0.68
N GLU A 38 -29.17 24.18 1.78
CA GLU A 38 -30.02 25.16 2.46
C GLU A 38 -29.28 25.87 3.60
N ASN A 39 -29.96 26.80 4.28
CA ASN A 39 -29.38 27.48 5.43
C ASN A 39 -29.17 26.50 6.60
N GLU A 40 -28.21 26.83 7.49
CA GLU A 40 -27.85 26.01 8.66
C GLU A 40 -29.06 25.73 9.58
N GLU A 41 -30.07 26.61 9.59
CA GLU A 41 -31.32 26.44 10.33
C GLU A 41 -32.16 25.24 9.87
N ASN A 42 -32.01 24.83 8.61
CA ASN A 42 -32.69 23.68 8.01
C ASN A 42 -31.89 22.39 8.16
N CYS A 43 -30.73 22.42 8.84
CA CYS A 43 -30.04 21.21 9.23
C CYS A 43 -30.99 20.34 10.07
N PRO A 44 -31.08 19.03 9.78
CA PRO A 44 -31.93 18.14 10.57
C PRO A 44 -31.56 18.24 12.04
N LYS A 45 -32.56 18.53 12.88
CA LYS A 45 -32.43 18.49 14.32
C LYS A 45 -32.55 17.04 14.75
N SER A 46 -31.61 16.58 15.58
CA SER A 46 -31.63 15.24 16.12
C SER A 46 -32.75 15.10 17.16
N GLU A 47 -33.94 14.70 16.73
CA GLU A 47 -34.95 14.07 17.58
C GLU A 47 -34.88 12.56 17.36
N ASP A 48 -33.83 11.93 17.89
CA ASP A 48 -33.68 10.48 17.78
C ASP A 48 -34.35 9.82 18.99
N GLU A 49 -35.45 9.09 18.74
CA GLU A 49 -35.90 8.05 19.66
C GLU A 49 -34.93 6.86 19.53
N LEU A 50 -34.24 6.54 20.63
CA LEU A 50 -33.27 5.45 20.66
C LEU A 50 -33.99 4.10 20.64
N ASP A 51 -33.92 3.40 19.51
CA ASP A 51 -34.29 2.00 19.41
C ASP A 51 -33.10 1.11 19.80
N GLU A 52 -33.11 0.66 21.05
CA GLU A 52 -32.08 -0.21 21.64
C GLU A 52 -31.91 -1.55 20.89
N ASP A 53 -32.98 -2.08 20.29
CA ASP A 53 -32.92 -3.34 19.54
C ASP A 53 -32.18 -3.13 18.22
N LEU A 54 -32.46 -2.02 17.53
CA LEU A 54 -31.75 -1.58 16.32
C LEU A 54 -30.26 -1.36 16.60
N VAL A 55 -29.93 -0.64 17.70
CA VAL A 55 -28.54 -0.41 18.13
C VAL A 55 -27.82 -1.72 18.42
N ASN A 56 -28.46 -2.66 19.11
CA ASN A 56 -27.87 -3.96 19.42
C ASN A 56 -27.68 -4.84 18.18
N SER A 57 -28.56 -4.73 17.18
CA SER A 57 -28.41 -5.43 15.89
C SER A 57 -27.24 -4.87 15.06
N GLU A 58 -26.97 -3.57 15.17
CA GLU A 58 -25.90 -2.89 14.44
C GLU A 58 -24.53 -3.05 15.11
N LYS A 59 -24.47 -3.44 16.39
CA LYS A 59 -23.23 -3.85 17.08
C LYS A 59 -22.63 -5.07 16.37
N ARG A 60 -21.91 -4.83 15.27
CA ARG A 60 -20.96 -5.78 14.71
C ARG A 60 -19.97 -6.11 15.82
N LYS A 61 -19.66 -7.40 16.00
CA LYS A 61 -18.43 -7.78 16.69
C LYS A 61 -17.34 -7.01 15.97
N THR A 62 -16.81 -5.97 16.58
CA THR A 62 -15.73 -5.19 16.02
C THR A 62 -14.66 -6.23 15.72
N ILE A 63 -14.46 -6.57 14.45
CA ILE A 63 -13.18 -7.13 14.03
C ILE A 63 -12.28 -5.92 14.17
N VAL A 64 -11.83 -5.71 15.41
CA VAL A 64 -10.65 -4.93 15.69
C VAL A 64 -9.62 -5.72 14.91
N THR A 65 -9.38 -5.29 13.68
CA THR A 65 -8.13 -5.60 13.00
C THR A 65 -7.15 -4.83 13.86
N THR A 66 -6.76 -5.44 14.97
CA THR A 66 -5.63 -5.00 15.75
C THR A 66 -4.55 -5.01 14.70
N LEU A 67 -4.13 -3.83 14.26
CA LEU A 67 -2.85 -3.69 13.59
C LEU A 67 -1.89 -4.11 14.70
N THR A 68 -1.69 -5.41 14.85
CA THR A 68 -0.68 -5.96 15.71
C THR A 68 0.56 -5.31 15.18
N LYS A 69 1.06 -4.34 15.94
CA LYS A 69 2.37 -3.78 15.74
C LYS A 69 3.30 -4.95 16.04
N THR A 70 3.41 -5.87 15.10
CA THR A 70 4.41 -6.91 15.10
C THR A 70 5.68 -6.12 14.91
N ASP A 71 6.32 -5.79 16.03
CA ASP A 71 7.64 -5.21 16.13
C ASP A 71 8.69 -6.24 15.69
N GLU A 72 8.41 -6.93 14.60
CA GLU A 72 9.18 -8.02 14.05
C GLU A 72 9.49 -7.63 12.61
N HIS A 73 10.65 -7.01 12.45
CA HIS A 73 11.33 -6.77 11.17
C HIS A 73 10.66 -5.83 10.17
N VAL A 74 10.33 -4.60 10.59
CA VAL A 74 10.26 -3.52 9.60
C VAL A 74 11.65 -3.33 8.99
N ASN A 75 11.79 -3.62 7.69
CA ASN A 75 13.07 -3.51 7.00
C ASN A 75 13.71 -2.12 7.20
N TRP A 76 15.02 -2.10 7.49
CA TRP A 76 15.76 -0.90 7.89
C TRP A 76 15.56 0.30 6.94
N TYR A 77 15.38 0.05 5.64
CA TYR A 77 15.23 1.10 4.63
C TYR A 77 13.92 1.89 4.75
N PHE A 78 12.87 1.33 5.37
CA PHE A 78 11.63 2.07 5.62
C PHE A 78 11.83 3.23 6.62
N LYS A 79 12.87 3.17 7.48
CA LYS A 79 13.23 4.28 8.37
C LYS A 79 13.75 5.51 7.63
N TYR A 80 14.34 5.33 6.45
CA TYR A 80 15.04 6.39 5.71
C TYR A 80 14.28 6.88 4.48
N PHE A 81 13.36 6.08 3.96
CA PHE A 81 12.61 6.40 2.75
C PHE A 81 11.11 6.36 3.01
N SER A 82 10.47 7.52 2.86
CA SER A 82 9.01 7.65 2.87
C SER A 82 8.34 7.34 1.52
N SER A 83 9.11 6.90 0.53
CA SER A 83 8.62 6.66 -0.83
C SER A 83 9.09 5.31 -1.35
N ILE A 84 8.13 4.45 -1.70
CA ILE A 84 8.40 3.15 -2.32
C ILE A 84 9.22 3.27 -3.60
N ARG A 85 8.97 4.32 -4.41
CA ARG A 85 9.74 4.60 -5.63
C ARG A 85 11.23 4.85 -5.34
N LYS A 86 11.55 5.52 -4.22
CA LYS A 86 12.95 5.74 -3.80
C LYS A 86 13.60 4.43 -3.35
N ILE A 87 12.88 3.60 -2.60
CA ILE A 87 13.35 2.27 -2.15
C ILE A 87 13.66 1.38 -3.34
N VAL A 88 12.73 1.26 -4.30
CA VAL A 88 12.91 0.44 -5.49
C VAL A 88 14.15 0.88 -6.27
N ARG A 89 14.31 2.18 -6.55
CA ARG A 89 15.50 2.70 -7.26
C ARG A 89 16.81 2.38 -6.52
N MET A 90 16.84 2.56 -5.20
CA MET A 90 18.01 2.26 -4.38
C MET A 90 18.39 0.78 -4.47
N LEU A 91 17.41 -0.13 -4.28
CA LEU A 91 17.65 -1.57 -4.39
C LEU A 91 18.12 -1.96 -5.79
N THR A 92 17.52 -1.39 -6.84
CA THR A 92 17.96 -1.61 -8.23
C THR A 92 19.43 -1.25 -8.43
N TRP A 93 19.89 -0.11 -7.92
CA TRP A 93 21.31 0.27 -8.01
C TRP A 93 22.23 -0.69 -7.27
N ILE A 94 21.84 -1.14 -6.06
CA ILE A 94 22.60 -2.15 -5.31
C ILE A 94 22.72 -3.45 -6.11
N PHE A 95 21.61 -3.95 -6.67
CA PHE A 95 21.62 -5.18 -7.46
C PHE A 95 22.46 -5.05 -8.73
N ILE A 96 22.34 -3.95 -9.47
CA ILE A 96 23.15 -3.69 -10.66
C ILE A 96 24.63 -3.67 -10.29
N PHE A 97 24.99 -2.95 -9.23
CA PHE A 97 26.38 -2.85 -8.77
C PHE A 97 26.95 -4.21 -8.36
N TYR A 98 26.21 -4.97 -7.55
CA TYR A 98 26.59 -6.33 -7.14
C TYR A 98 26.81 -7.25 -8.35
N ASN A 99 25.87 -7.25 -9.30
CA ASN A 99 25.98 -8.06 -10.51
C ASN A 99 27.17 -7.65 -11.39
N LYS A 100 27.46 -6.34 -11.49
CA LYS A 100 28.63 -5.84 -12.22
C LYS A 100 29.93 -6.34 -11.59
N ILE A 101 30.08 -6.25 -10.27
CA ILE A 101 31.27 -6.74 -9.56
C ILE A 101 31.41 -8.25 -9.73
N ARG A 102 30.33 -9.00 -9.55
CA ARG A 102 30.34 -10.46 -9.69
C ARG A 102 30.76 -10.89 -11.10
N LYS A 103 30.31 -10.17 -12.14
CA LYS A 103 30.72 -10.43 -13.52
C LYS A 103 32.21 -10.17 -13.71
N ILE A 104 32.73 -9.04 -13.23
CA ILE A 104 34.17 -8.72 -13.31
C ILE A 104 35.02 -9.78 -12.60
N ALA A 105 34.60 -10.23 -11.41
CA ALA A 105 35.29 -11.28 -10.67
C ALA A 105 35.31 -12.62 -11.43
N CYS A 106 34.21 -12.96 -12.11
CA CYS A 106 34.12 -14.16 -12.94
C CYS A 106 35.03 -14.05 -14.18
N ASP A 107 35.02 -12.92 -14.88
CA ASP A 107 35.86 -12.68 -16.06
C ASP A 107 37.36 -12.64 -15.68
N SER A 108 37.71 -12.14 -14.48
CA SER A 108 39.10 -12.17 -13.98
C SER A 108 39.60 -13.56 -13.58
N SER A 109 38.71 -14.55 -13.48
CA SER A 109 39.08 -15.96 -13.25
C SER A 109 39.53 -16.66 -14.54
N GLU A 110 39.31 -16.06 -15.72
CA GLU A 110 40.01 -16.41 -16.96
C GLU A 110 41.39 -15.73 -16.95
N THR A 111 42.26 -16.13 -16.02
CA THR A 111 43.68 -15.88 -16.21
C THR A 111 44.17 -16.80 -17.31
N LEU A 112 44.96 -16.26 -18.26
CA LEU A 112 45.65 -17.02 -19.30
C LEU A 112 46.18 -18.32 -18.70
N SER A 113 45.63 -19.44 -19.17
CA SER A 113 45.96 -20.73 -18.59
C SER A 113 47.45 -20.99 -18.76
N VAL A 114 48.09 -21.69 -17.82
CA VAL A 114 49.52 -22.06 -17.92
C VAL A 114 49.83 -22.77 -19.26
N SER A 115 48.82 -23.44 -19.84
CA SER A 115 48.87 -24.03 -21.18
C SER A 115 49.00 -23.00 -22.33
N GLU A 116 48.35 -21.84 -22.23
CA GLU A 116 48.46 -20.78 -23.24
C GLU A 116 49.81 -20.05 -23.16
N LEU A 117 50.36 -19.89 -21.95
CA LEU A 117 51.72 -19.37 -21.73
C LEU A 117 52.79 -20.30 -22.34
N LYS A 118 52.68 -21.62 -22.12
CA LYS A 118 53.61 -22.61 -22.71
C LYS A 118 53.54 -22.66 -24.24
N ASN A 119 52.37 -22.44 -24.83
CA ASN A 119 52.22 -22.41 -26.29
C ASN A 119 52.86 -21.17 -26.93
N ALA A 120 52.96 -20.05 -26.20
CA ALA A 120 53.66 -18.85 -26.67
C ALA A 120 55.20 -18.98 -26.54
N GLU A 121 55.68 -19.64 -25.49
CA GLU A 121 57.13 -19.85 -25.26
C GLU A 121 57.72 -20.96 -26.16
N GLY A 122 56.90 -21.94 -26.59
CA GLY A 122 57.34 -23.03 -27.47
C GLY A 122 57.58 -22.64 -28.93
N SER A 123 57.16 -21.44 -29.36
CA SER A 123 57.32 -20.95 -30.74
C SER A 123 58.61 -20.18 -31.02
N GLU A 124 59.45 -19.91 -30.00
CA GLU A 124 60.74 -19.22 -30.18
C GLU A 124 61.95 -20.17 -30.25
N GLY A 125 61.73 -21.48 -30.19
CA GLY A 125 62.77 -22.51 -30.26
C GLY A 125 62.93 -23.15 -31.65
N ILE A 126 63.18 -22.35 -32.69
CA ILE A 126 63.75 -22.84 -33.95
C ILE A 126 65.00 -22.00 -34.24
N VAL A 127 66.18 -22.53 -33.90
CA VAL A 127 67.30 -22.88 -34.80
C VAL A 127 68.17 -23.91 -34.08
#